data_AF-A0A949ICF4-F1
#
_entry.id   AF-A0A949ICF4-F1
#
_cell.length_a   1.000
_cell.length_b   1.000
_cell.length_c   1.000
_cell.angle_alpha   90.00
_cell.angle_beta   90.00
_cell.angle_gamma   90.00
#
_symmetry.space_group_name_H-M   'P 1'
#
loop_
_entity.id
_entity.type
_entity.pdbx_description
1 polymer ?
#
loop_
_entity_poly.entity_id
_entity_poly.type
_entity_poly.pdbx_seq_one_letter_code
_entity_poly.pdbx_strand_id
1 'polypeptide(L)'
;TGLASDTSDGSSSVQISGQEVMLKDKSCFKKSMGDEAGCAPKKGVVTSKNMGKVYFTAWSMNVKVEGENVVRMGDLTTHNHGSVPGNTGPWPYLDEVAVSAGAVDHCEGTRSEITNKCKDESEFAAAGPSANGCSADCCEAKKCALAPYGSGMQCCDQKTKHHIIPDHCFKDKGKGGYYDGIKDMSYGKGLAICVSGEDKADTDAAGNLLDHGKIHRDFDRIEDQYRDSNAQKWTFDEANAVGSDVCAFYAGCDQKCLARQTETYHRGKGVHGKTTLRANSNDRTKGPSAIDRTDMGNSKVIWSSRG
;
A
#
# COMPACT_ATOMS: atom_id res chain seq x y z
N THR A 1 -9.65 5.81 -13.37
CA THR A 1 -8.41 6.37 -12.80
C THR A 1 -8.22 7.82 -13.20
N GLY A 2 -7.94 8.73 -12.28
CA GLY A 2 -7.45 10.07 -12.61
C GLY A 2 -5.93 10.11 -12.46
N LEU A 3 -5.25 11.04 -13.14
CA LEU A 3 -3.79 11.17 -13.11
C LEU A 3 -3.38 12.47 -12.40
N ALA A 4 -2.33 12.44 -11.58
CA ALA A 4 -1.79 13.64 -10.95
C ALA A 4 -1.38 14.74 -11.94
N SER A 5 -0.90 14.35 -13.13
CA SER A 5 -0.58 15.28 -14.24
C SER A 5 -1.80 16.04 -14.78
N ASP A 6 -3.00 15.50 -14.57
CA ASP A 6 -4.27 16.11 -14.98
C ASP A 6 -4.86 17.02 -13.91
N THR A 7 -4.10 17.37 -12.87
CA THR A 7 -4.53 18.34 -11.87
C THR A 7 -4.96 19.67 -12.54
N SER A 8 -6.02 20.24 -12.01
CA SER A 8 -6.46 21.61 -12.26
C SER A 8 -6.70 22.30 -10.94
N ASP A 9 -6.49 23.61 -10.93
CA ASP A 9 -6.83 24.49 -9.82
C ASP A 9 -6.13 24.05 -8.52
N GLY A 10 -4.88 23.57 -8.64
CA GLY A 10 -4.00 23.28 -7.53
C GLY A 10 -3.46 24.54 -6.85
N SER A 11 -2.51 24.35 -5.95
CA SER A 11 -1.83 25.45 -5.28
C SER A 11 -1.04 26.28 -6.28
N SER A 12 -1.23 27.59 -6.19
CA SER A 12 -0.53 28.60 -6.98
C SER A 12 0.85 28.98 -6.41
N SER A 13 1.06 28.74 -5.13
CA SER A 13 2.24 29.19 -4.37
C SER A 13 3.14 28.07 -3.89
N VAL A 14 2.63 26.85 -3.74
CA VAL A 14 3.38 25.69 -3.26
C VAL A 14 3.35 24.59 -4.31
N GLN A 15 4.55 24.14 -4.67
CA GLN A 15 4.75 23.04 -5.58
C GLN A 15 5.52 21.91 -4.89
N ILE A 16 5.19 20.67 -5.22
CA ILE A 16 5.97 19.48 -4.86
C ILE A 16 6.53 18.92 -6.16
N SER A 17 7.85 18.75 -6.23
CA SER A 17 8.54 18.30 -7.45
C SER A 17 8.24 19.16 -8.70
N GLY A 18 8.04 20.47 -8.50
CA GLY A 18 7.71 21.42 -9.57
C GLY A 18 6.27 21.34 -10.09
N GLN A 19 5.41 20.56 -9.44
CA GLN A 19 3.99 20.41 -9.79
C GLN A 19 3.09 20.98 -8.70
N GLU A 20 1.92 21.48 -9.09
CA GLU A 20 0.94 22.05 -8.17
C GLU A 20 0.40 21.01 -7.17
N VAL A 21 0.17 21.44 -5.93
CA VAL A 21 -0.41 20.60 -4.87
C VAL A 21 -1.93 20.66 -4.92
N MET A 22 -2.62 19.52 -4.87
CA MET A 22 -4.07 19.49 -4.85
C MET A 22 -4.66 19.95 -3.51
N LEU A 23 -5.66 20.83 -3.60
CA LEU A 23 -6.35 21.46 -2.49
C LEU A 23 -7.79 20.94 -2.40
N LYS A 24 -8.22 20.69 -1.15
CA LYS A 24 -9.59 20.34 -0.80
C LYS A 24 -10.60 21.26 -1.49
N ASP A 25 -11.68 20.66 -2.02
CA ASP A 25 -12.88 21.31 -2.59
C ASP A 25 -12.62 22.31 -3.74
N LYS A 26 -11.37 22.44 -4.18
CA LYS A 26 -10.94 23.38 -5.23
C LYS A 26 -10.33 22.64 -6.41
N SER A 27 -9.41 21.73 -6.13
CA SER A 27 -8.66 21.03 -7.18
C SER A 27 -9.39 19.76 -7.64
N CYS A 28 -9.21 19.41 -8.92
CA CYS A 28 -9.75 18.18 -9.50
C CYS A 28 -8.80 17.60 -10.55
N PHE A 29 -8.96 16.32 -10.89
CA PHE A 29 -8.37 15.82 -12.14
C PHE A 29 -9.32 16.11 -13.30
N LYS A 30 -8.76 16.63 -14.40
CA LYS A 30 -9.50 17.03 -15.61
C LYS A 30 -10.33 15.89 -16.19
N LYS A 31 -9.79 14.67 -16.13
CA LYS A 31 -10.35 13.49 -16.79
C LYS A 31 -10.21 12.26 -15.91
N SER A 32 -11.22 11.39 -16.00
CA SER A 32 -11.16 10.00 -15.55
C SER A 32 -10.88 9.11 -16.75
N MET A 33 -9.98 8.15 -16.60
CA MET A 33 -9.55 7.21 -17.62
C MET A 33 -9.75 5.75 -17.22
N GLY A 34 -9.97 4.85 -18.18
CA GLY A 34 -10.13 3.40 -18.00
C GLY A 34 -10.22 2.68 -19.35
N ASP A 35 -10.84 1.50 -19.40
CA ASP A 35 -11.04 0.72 -20.63
C ASP A 35 -12.17 1.30 -21.51
N GLU A 36 -11.93 2.46 -22.11
CA GLU A 36 -12.95 3.26 -22.80
C GLU A 36 -13.35 2.69 -24.18
N ALA A 37 -14.21 1.67 -24.22
CA ALA A 37 -15.09 1.40 -25.36
C ALA A 37 -16.49 1.97 -25.07
N GLY A 38 -16.92 3.03 -25.78
CA GLY A 38 -18.17 3.72 -25.42
C GLY A 38 -18.83 4.53 -26.53
N CYS A 39 -19.41 3.85 -27.53
CA CYS A 39 -20.37 4.40 -28.49
C CYS A 39 -21.83 4.36 -27.97
N ALA A 40 -22.05 4.19 -26.67
CA ALA A 40 -23.38 4.22 -26.08
C ALA A 40 -23.92 5.67 -26.01
N PRO A 41 -25.21 5.94 -26.34
CA PRO A 41 -25.80 7.28 -26.29
C PRO A 41 -25.77 7.94 -24.91
N LYS A 42 -25.77 7.14 -23.83
CA LYS A 42 -25.59 7.61 -22.45
C LYS A 42 -24.44 6.86 -21.80
N LYS A 43 -23.45 7.62 -21.32
CA LYS A 43 -22.15 7.11 -20.83
C LYS A 43 -22.08 7.03 -19.29
N GLY A 44 -23.22 7.16 -18.61
CA GLY A 44 -23.40 7.11 -17.15
C GLY A 44 -24.80 7.60 -16.72
N VAL A 45 -25.32 7.12 -15.58
CA VAL A 45 -26.71 7.37 -15.13
C VAL A 45 -26.92 8.79 -14.56
N VAL A 46 -25.92 9.33 -13.85
CA VAL A 46 -26.03 10.61 -13.15
C VAL A 46 -25.58 11.77 -14.03
N THR A 47 -24.40 11.66 -14.65
CA THR A 47 -23.78 12.78 -15.39
C THR A 47 -23.70 12.55 -16.90
N SER A 48 -24.06 11.36 -17.39
CA SER A 48 -23.87 10.94 -18.79
C SER A 48 -22.43 11.04 -19.30
N LYS A 49 -21.43 10.99 -18.40
CA LYS A 49 -19.99 10.98 -18.72
C LYS A 49 -19.33 9.65 -18.32
N ASN A 50 -18.44 9.15 -19.17
CA ASN A 50 -17.52 8.04 -18.87
C ASN A 50 -16.05 8.48 -18.75
N MET A 51 -15.78 9.77 -19.00
CA MET A 51 -14.45 10.39 -18.93
C MET A 51 -14.51 11.77 -18.24
N GLY A 52 -15.41 11.91 -17.26
CA GLY A 52 -15.63 13.18 -16.56
C GLY A 52 -14.53 13.50 -15.55
N LYS A 53 -14.63 14.66 -14.87
CA LYS A 53 -13.67 15.07 -13.83
C LYS A 53 -13.64 14.08 -12.66
N VAL A 54 -12.53 14.07 -11.92
CA VAL A 54 -12.39 13.32 -10.67
C VAL A 54 -12.18 14.30 -9.52
N TYR A 55 -12.95 14.13 -8.45
CA TYR A 55 -12.84 14.95 -7.25
C TYR A 55 -12.47 14.09 -6.04
N PHE A 56 -11.65 14.66 -5.16
CA PHE A 56 -11.34 14.06 -3.86
C PHE A 56 -12.45 14.34 -2.86
N THR A 57 -12.82 13.32 -2.11
CA THR A 57 -13.80 13.37 -1.01
C THR A 57 -13.15 13.12 0.36
N ALA A 58 -11.82 12.96 0.38
CA ALA A 58 -11.01 12.95 1.59
C ALA A 58 -9.70 13.73 1.38
N TRP A 59 -9.10 14.18 2.48
CA TRP A 59 -7.89 15.01 2.51
C TRP A 59 -7.21 14.92 3.88
N SER A 60 -5.99 15.43 3.99
CA SER A 60 -5.26 15.54 5.25
C SER A 60 -6.04 16.34 6.29
N MET A 61 -6.10 15.87 7.54
CA MET A 61 -6.78 16.61 8.62
C MET A 61 -5.97 17.80 9.15
N ASN A 62 -4.64 17.76 9.00
CA ASN A 62 -3.72 18.67 9.69
C ASN A 62 -2.85 19.49 8.73
N VAL A 63 -2.50 18.93 7.56
CA VAL A 63 -1.62 19.61 6.61
C VAL A 63 -2.47 20.48 5.68
N LYS A 64 -2.17 21.77 5.67
CA LYS A 64 -2.84 22.77 4.84
C LYS A 64 -1.85 23.55 3.99
N VAL A 65 -2.23 23.83 2.76
CA VAL A 65 -1.52 24.69 1.81
C VAL A 65 -2.52 25.74 1.34
N GLU A 66 -2.12 27.01 1.35
CA GLU A 66 -3.03 28.13 1.03
C GLU A 66 -4.30 28.17 1.88
N GLY A 67 -4.22 27.67 3.12
CA GLY A 67 -5.37 27.58 4.03
C GLY A 67 -6.27 26.36 3.83
N GLU A 68 -6.07 25.60 2.75
CA GLU A 68 -6.86 24.43 2.39
C GLU A 68 -6.14 23.12 2.67
N ASN A 69 -6.90 22.09 3.05
CA ASN A 69 -6.37 20.77 3.35
C ASN A 69 -5.80 20.11 2.08
N VAL A 70 -4.65 19.47 2.22
CA VAL A 70 -3.94 18.84 1.09
C VAL A 70 -4.40 17.40 0.89
N VAL A 71 -4.56 17.02 -0.37
CA VAL A 71 -4.89 15.66 -0.81
C VAL A 71 -3.65 14.75 -0.80
N ARG A 72 -3.84 13.47 -0.46
CA ARG A 72 -2.77 12.47 -0.35
C ARG A 72 -3.11 11.19 -1.12
N MET A 73 -2.07 10.39 -1.34
CA MET A 73 -2.20 8.99 -1.74
C MET A 73 -3.13 8.22 -0.77
N GLY A 74 -4.10 7.48 -1.31
CA GLY A 74 -5.10 6.73 -0.54
C GLY A 74 -6.30 7.56 -0.07
N ASP A 75 -6.33 8.88 -0.30
CA ASP A 75 -7.54 9.68 -0.07
C ASP A 75 -8.61 9.32 -1.12
N LEU A 76 -9.88 9.34 -0.72
CA LEU A 76 -10.99 8.87 -1.55
C LEU A 76 -11.30 9.84 -2.69
N THR A 77 -11.66 9.31 -3.86
CA THR A 77 -12.09 10.03 -5.06
C THR A 77 -13.41 9.52 -5.59
N THR A 78 -14.15 10.38 -6.27
CA THR A 78 -15.34 10.02 -7.06
C THR A 78 -15.12 10.43 -8.52
N HIS A 79 -15.59 9.62 -9.45
CA HIS A 79 -15.24 9.70 -10.86
C HIS A 79 -16.40 10.13 -11.74
N ASN A 80 -16.06 10.50 -12.98
CA ASN A 80 -16.99 10.75 -14.06
C ASN A 80 -17.96 11.90 -13.79
N HIS A 81 -17.45 13.00 -13.23
CA HIS A 81 -18.24 14.19 -12.95
C HIS A 81 -18.51 15.00 -14.22
N GLY A 82 -19.78 15.35 -14.41
CA GLY A 82 -20.26 16.47 -15.23
C GLY A 82 -21.04 17.50 -14.39
N SER A 83 -21.48 17.08 -13.20
CA SER A 83 -22.10 17.81 -12.10
C SER A 83 -21.83 17.00 -10.82
N VAL A 84 -22.03 17.59 -9.63
CA VAL A 84 -22.00 16.84 -8.36
C VAL A 84 -23.40 16.23 -8.11
N PRO A 85 -23.53 14.96 -7.69
CA PRO A 85 -22.48 13.95 -7.50
C PRO A 85 -22.03 13.29 -8.82
N GLY A 86 -20.86 12.62 -8.79
CA GLY A 86 -20.32 11.86 -9.91
C GLY A 86 -21.07 10.54 -10.18
N ASN A 87 -20.60 9.75 -11.16
CA ASN A 87 -21.22 8.46 -11.49
C ASN A 87 -20.71 7.28 -10.66
N THR A 88 -19.71 7.47 -9.79
CA THR A 88 -19.12 6.39 -9.00
C THR A 88 -19.18 6.68 -7.50
N GLY A 89 -19.19 5.62 -6.70
CA GLY A 89 -18.94 5.72 -5.26
C GLY A 89 -17.49 6.16 -4.96
N PRO A 90 -17.19 6.54 -3.70
CA PRO A 90 -15.84 6.89 -3.28
C PRO A 90 -14.88 5.70 -3.41
N TRP A 91 -13.72 5.93 -4.00
CA TRP A 91 -12.66 4.93 -4.21
C TRP A 91 -11.31 5.47 -3.76
N PRO A 92 -10.42 4.69 -3.12
CA PRO A 92 -9.10 5.19 -2.75
C PRO A 92 -8.29 5.56 -3.99
N TYR A 93 -7.76 6.78 -4.00
CA TYR A 93 -6.84 7.22 -5.04
C TYR A 93 -5.50 6.50 -4.90
N LEU A 94 -5.05 5.88 -5.99
CA LEU A 94 -3.73 5.29 -6.11
C LEU A 94 -2.94 6.02 -7.19
N ASP A 95 -2.00 6.86 -6.78
CA ASP A 95 -1.06 7.57 -7.65
C ASP A 95 0.12 6.69 -8.05
N GLU A 96 0.70 7.02 -9.20
CA GLU A 96 2.03 6.56 -9.55
C GLU A 96 3.03 7.34 -8.71
N VAL A 97 3.74 6.66 -7.81
CA VAL A 97 4.78 7.33 -7.01
C VAL A 97 5.78 7.91 -7.99
N ALA A 98 6.06 9.22 -7.92
CA ALA A 98 7.08 9.88 -8.74
C ALA A 98 8.44 9.23 -8.49
N VAL A 99 8.72 8.18 -9.26
CA VAL A 99 10.01 7.57 -9.41
C VAL A 99 10.80 8.51 -10.30
N SER A 100 11.97 8.94 -9.85
CA SER A 100 12.88 9.81 -10.62
C SER A 100 12.91 9.39 -12.09
N ALA A 101 12.70 10.32 -13.02
CA ALA A 101 12.72 10.04 -14.46
C ALA A 101 13.96 9.19 -14.81
N GLY A 102 13.73 7.91 -15.10
CA GLY A 102 14.79 6.91 -15.33
C GLY A 102 14.81 5.71 -14.38
N ALA A 103 14.00 5.65 -13.32
CA ALA A 103 13.85 4.43 -12.54
C ALA A 103 12.63 3.61 -13.02
N VAL A 104 12.87 2.31 -13.17
CA VAL A 104 11.89 1.32 -13.65
C VAL A 104 10.72 1.26 -12.67
N ASP A 105 9.49 1.37 -13.17
CA ASP A 105 8.32 1.03 -12.35
C ASP A 105 8.23 -0.49 -12.20
N HIS A 106 8.78 -0.97 -11.09
CA HIS A 106 8.76 -2.38 -10.73
C HIS A 106 7.35 -2.95 -10.54
N CYS A 107 6.33 -2.10 -10.37
CA CYS A 107 4.95 -2.52 -10.22
C CYS A 107 4.14 -2.48 -11.51
N GLU A 108 4.69 -2.00 -12.63
CA GLU A 108 3.95 -1.82 -13.89
C GLU A 108 3.32 -3.14 -14.34
N GLY A 109 4.11 -4.21 -14.38
CA GLY A 109 3.63 -5.54 -14.77
C GLY A 109 2.49 -6.02 -13.89
N THR A 110 2.59 -5.89 -12.57
CA THR A 110 1.51 -6.26 -11.64
C THR A 110 0.25 -5.42 -11.89
N ARG A 111 0.39 -4.11 -12.09
CA ARG A 111 -0.73 -3.20 -12.38
C ARG A 111 -1.43 -3.59 -13.69
N SER A 112 -0.66 -3.78 -14.76
CA SER A 112 -1.17 -4.15 -16.07
C SER A 112 -1.88 -5.51 -16.07
N GLU A 113 -1.31 -6.52 -15.41
CA GLU A 113 -1.93 -7.84 -15.29
C GLU A 113 -3.28 -7.77 -14.57
N ILE A 114 -3.36 -7.03 -13.45
CA ILE A 114 -4.60 -6.85 -12.70
C ILE A 114 -5.64 -6.15 -13.57
N THR A 115 -5.29 -5.02 -14.20
CA THR A 115 -6.21 -4.29 -15.09
C THR A 115 -6.72 -5.18 -16.23
N ASN A 116 -5.84 -5.95 -16.86
CA ASN A 116 -6.20 -6.76 -18.03
C ASN A 116 -7.02 -8.01 -17.70
N LYS A 117 -6.82 -8.59 -16.51
CA LYS A 117 -7.41 -9.89 -16.14
C LYS A 117 -8.57 -9.79 -15.16
N CYS A 118 -8.74 -8.67 -14.47
CA CYS A 118 -9.80 -8.44 -13.48
C CYS A 118 -10.92 -7.55 -14.05
N LYS A 119 -11.69 -8.06 -15.02
CA LYS A 119 -12.56 -7.26 -15.90
C LYS A 119 -14.00 -7.03 -15.44
N ASP A 120 -14.47 -7.63 -14.34
CA ASP A 120 -15.86 -7.47 -13.86
C ASP A 120 -15.95 -6.94 -12.41
N GLU A 121 -16.73 -5.88 -12.19
CA GLU A 121 -16.94 -5.27 -10.86
C GLU A 121 -17.86 -6.09 -9.93
N SER A 122 -18.64 -7.04 -10.46
CA SER A 122 -19.47 -7.97 -9.66
C SER A 122 -18.65 -8.99 -8.88
N GLU A 123 -17.36 -9.14 -9.21
CA GLU A 123 -16.38 -9.91 -8.45
C GLU A 123 -15.99 -9.25 -7.11
N PHE A 124 -16.32 -7.97 -6.94
CA PHE A 124 -15.93 -7.15 -5.79
C PHE A 124 -17.01 -7.03 -4.70
N ALA A 125 -18.25 -7.48 -4.98
CA ALA A 125 -19.42 -7.25 -4.12
C ALA A 125 -20.04 -8.53 -3.52
N ALA A 126 -19.59 -9.72 -3.91
CA ALA A 126 -20.15 -10.98 -3.41
C ALA A 126 -19.05 -11.86 -2.84
N ALA A 127 -18.69 -11.68 -1.57
CA ALA A 127 -17.83 -12.64 -0.92
C ALA A 127 -18.10 -12.77 0.59
N GLY A 128 -19.06 -13.64 0.89
CA GLY A 128 -19.10 -14.36 2.16
C GLY A 128 -17.98 -15.42 2.23
N PRO A 129 -17.89 -16.18 3.34
CA PRO A 129 -16.81 -17.12 3.56
C PRO A 129 -16.98 -18.33 2.65
N SER A 130 -15.93 -18.63 1.87
CA SER A 130 -15.79 -19.72 0.89
C SER A 130 -16.27 -19.42 -0.54
N ALA A 131 -15.30 -19.44 -1.46
CA ALA A 131 -15.39 -19.52 -2.93
C ALA A 131 -15.65 -18.23 -3.75
N ASN A 132 -14.61 -17.84 -4.49
CA ASN A 132 -14.67 -17.50 -5.92
C ASN A 132 -15.65 -16.41 -6.36
N GLY A 133 -15.49 -15.22 -5.78
CA GLY A 133 -15.92 -14.00 -6.47
C GLY A 133 -14.98 -13.60 -7.60
N CYS A 134 -13.77 -14.17 -7.71
CA CYS A 134 -12.71 -13.72 -8.61
C CYS A 134 -12.31 -14.81 -9.62
N SER A 135 -12.23 -14.50 -10.92
CA SER A 135 -11.73 -15.43 -11.94
C SER A 135 -10.30 -15.91 -11.65
N ALA A 136 -9.95 -17.14 -12.07
CA ALA A 136 -8.61 -17.71 -11.84
C ALA A 136 -7.49 -16.82 -12.40
N ASP A 137 -7.73 -16.18 -13.55
CA ASP A 137 -6.77 -15.24 -14.16
C ASP A 137 -6.61 -13.96 -13.33
N CYS A 138 -7.69 -13.43 -12.77
CA CYS A 138 -7.62 -12.27 -11.89
C CYS A 138 -6.99 -12.61 -10.53
N CYS A 139 -7.26 -13.81 -10.01
CA CYS A 139 -6.61 -14.36 -8.82
C CYS A 139 -5.09 -14.43 -8.98
N GLU A 140 -4.61 -14.95 -10.10
CA GLU A 140 -3.19 -15.02 -10.40
C GLU A 140 -2.60 -13.61 -10.60
N ALA A 141 -3.30 -12.71 -11.30
CA ALA A 141 -2.86 -11.34 -11.49
C ALA A 141 -2.71 -10.57 -10.16
N LYS A 142 -3.58 -10.84 -9.19
CA LYS A 142 -3.57 -10.21 -7.85
C LYS A 142 -2.54 -10.80 -6.89
N LYS A 143 -1.83 -11.88 -7.24
CA LYS A 143 -0.93 -12.57 -6.29
C LYS A 143 0.14 -11.68 -5.67
N CYS A 144 0.60 -10.66 -6.40
CA CYS A 144 1.63 -9.70 -5.96
C CYS A 144 1.06 -8.36 -5.47
N ALA A 145 -0.26 -8.20 -5.47
CA ALA A 145 -0.91 -7.02 -4.92
C ALA A 145 -1.09 -7.22 -3.41
N LEU A 146 -0.46 -6.33 -2.65
CA LEU A 146 -0.54 -6.35 -1.20
C LEU A 146 -1.82 -5.66 -0.74
N ALA A 147 -2.42 -6.21 0.32
CA ALA A 147 -3.53 -5.56 1.01
C ALA A 147 -3.37 -5.69 2.53
N PRO A 148 -3.96 -4.77 3.32
CA PRO A 148 -3.95 -4.93 4.76
C PRO A 148 -4.63 -6.24 5.17
N TYR A 149 -4.02 -6.98 6.08
CA TYR A 149 -4.52 -8.31 6.50
C TYR A 149 -6.02 -8.32 6.87
N GLY A 150 -6.47 -7.26 7.53
CA GLY A 150 -7.84 -7.07 8.01
C GLY A 150 -8.78 -6.35 7.05
N SER A 151 -8.34 -5.96 5.84
CA SER A 151 -9.18 -5.22 4.87
C SER A 151 -10.18 -6.09 4.11
N GLY A 152 -10.53 -7.26 4.62
CA GLY A 152 -11.33 -8.24 3.87
C GLY A 152 -10.57 -8.88 2.70
N MET A 153 -9.24 -8.72 2.61
CA MET A 153 -8.38 -9.39 1.61
C MET A 153 -8.73 -10.88 1.52
N GLN A 154 -8.97 -11.37 0.31
CA GLN A 154 -9.32 -12.76 0.04
C GLN A 154 -8.23 -13.39 -0.81
N CYS A 155 -7.77 -14.55 -0.37
CA CYS A 155 -6.77 -15.32 -1.09
C CYS A 155 -7.45 -16.39 -1.93
N CYS A 156 -7.00 -16.52 -3.17
CA CYS A 156 -7.47 -17.54 -4.09
C CYS A 156 -6.78 -18.89 -3.81
N ASP A 157 -7.32 -19.97 -4.38
CA ASP A 157 -6.70 -21.30 -4.40
C ASP A 157 -6.30 -21.86 -3.02
N GLN A 158 -7.14 -21.63 -1.99
CA GLN A 158 -6.88 -22.03 -0.60
C GLN A 158 -5.56 -21.50 -0.02
N LYS A 159 -5.01 -20.44 -0.61
CA LYS A 159 -3.88 -19.71 -0.03
C LYS A 159 -4.34 -18.94 1.20
N THR A 160 -3.39 -18.58 2.05
CA THR A 160 -3.65 -17.74 3.22
C THR A 160 -2.86 -16.45 3.18
N LYS A 161 -3.28 -15.50 4.01
CA LYS A 161 -2.65 -14.18 4.12
C LYS A 161 -1.39 -14.30 4.96
N HIS A 162 -0.29 -13.78 4.44
CA HIS A 162 0.99 -13.73 5.13
C HIS A 162 1.52 -12.30 5.14
N HIS A 163 1.86 -11.78 6.32
CA HIS A 163 2.41 -10.42 6.45
C HIS A 163 3.78 -10.31 5.78
N ILE A 164 4.00 -9.26 4.97
CA ILE A 164 5.33 -8.99 4.40
C ILE A 164 6.34 -8.71 5.51
N ILE A 165 5.96 -7.89 6.50
CA ILE A 165 6.72 -7.68 7.73
C ILE A 165 5.89 -8.24 8.87
N PRO A 166 6.36 -9.28 9.59
CA PRO A 166 5.63 -9.89 10.69
C PRO A 166 5.20 -8.88 11.75
N ASP A 167 3.95 -9.03 12.22
CA ASP A 167 3.34 -8.14 13.21
C ASP A 167 4.16 -7.97 14.49
N HIS A 168 4.92 -9.00 14.91
CA HIS A 168 5.76 -8.92 16.11
C HIS A 168 6.88 -7.88 15.99
N CYS A 169 7.31 -7.52 14.79
CA CYS A 169 8.30 -6.47 14.56
C CYS A 169 7.82 -5.10 15.04
N PHE A 170 6.50 -4.86 15.00
CA PHE A 170 5.87 -3.57 15.35
C PHE A 170 5.41 -3.49 16.81
N LYS A 171 5.51 -4.58 17.57
CA LYS A 171 5.04 -4.67 18.95
C LYS A 171 6.10 -4.20 19.94
N ASP A 172 5.66 -3.50 20.99
CA ASP A 172 6.49 -3.10 22.14
C ASP A 172 6.73 -4.29 23.09
N LYS A 173 7.83 -4.24 23.85
CA LYS A 173 8.28 -5.32 24.72
C LYS A 173 7.26 -5.62 25.82
N GLY A 174 6.91 -6.90 25.99
CA GLY A 174 6.14 -7.40 27.13
C GLY A 174 4.67 -6.96 27.26
N LYS A 175 4.20 -5.90 26.58
CA LYS A 175 2.85 -5.34 26.79
C LYS A 175 1.80 -5.73 25.74
N GLY A 176 2.18 -6.48 24.70
CA GLY A 176 1.27 -6.89 23.62
C GLY A 176 0.74 -5.74 22.73
N GLY A 177 1.03 -4.48 23.08
CA GLY A 177 0.70 -3.29 22.30
C GLY A 177 1.80 -2.92 21.29
N TYR A 178 1.50 -1.95 20.43
CA TYR A 178 2.41 -1.41 19.43
C TYR A 178 3.27 -0.29 20.02
N TYR A 179 4.42 -0.04 19.40
CA TYR A 179 5.29 1.05 19.81
C TYR A 179 4.59 2.41 19.82
N ASP A 180 4.97 3.26 20.78
CA ASP A 180 4.46 4.62 20.84
C ASP A 180 4.84 5.38 19.56
N GLY A 181 3.87 6.09 18.99
CA GLY A 181 4.03 6.76 17.70
C GLY A 181 3.66 5.96 16.46
N ILE A 182 3.39 4.65 16.59
CA ILE A 182 2.78 3.82 15.54
C ILE A 182 1.58 3.03 16.08
N LYS A 183 0.86 3.62 17.04
CA LYS A 183 -0.35 3.01 17.66
C LYS A 183 -1.45 2.71 16.65
N ASP A 184 -1.42 3.40 15.51
CA ASP A 184 -2.32 3.12 14.40
C ASP A 184 -1.95 1.88 13.61
N MET A 185 -0.78 1.26 13.84
CA MET A 185 -0.47 -0.07 13.34
C MET A 185 -1.22 -1.12 14.16
N SER A 186 -1.67 -2.17 13.47
CA SER A 186 -2.20 -3.37 14.09
C SER A 186 -1.96 -4.58 13.21
N TYR A 187 -2.11 -5.78 13.76
CA TYR A 187 -2.11 -7.03 13.01
C TYR A 187 -2.97 -6.95 11.75
N GLY A 188 -4.19 -6.41 11.84
CA GLY A 188 -5.08 -6.22 10.69
C GLY A 188 -4.67 -5.12 9.71
N LYS A 189 -3.73 -4.26 10.06
CA LYS A 189 -3.28 -3.14 9.22
C LYS A 189 -1.91 -3.39 8.57
N GLY A 190 -1.16 -4.40 9.00
CA GLY A 190 0.04 -4.82 8.27
C GLY A 190 -0.32 -5.32 6.88
N LEU A 191 0.50 -4.97 5.88
CA LEU A 191 0.31 -5.48 4.52
C LEU A 191 0.67 -6.96 4.43
N ALA A 192 -0.16 -7.69 3.71
CA ALA A 192 -0.06 -9.12 3.51
C ALA A 192 -0.13 -9.49 2.03
N ILE A 193 0.42 -10.66 1.72
CA ILE A 193 0.41 -11.35 0.43
C ILE A 193 -0.27 -12.71 0.57
N CYS A 194 -0.78 -13.28 -0.52
CA CYS A 194 -1.38 -14.61 -0.51
C CYS A 194 -0.34 -15.69 -0.84
N VAL A 195 -0.15 -16.66 0.06
CA VAL A 195 0.83 -17.76 -0.09
C VAL A 195 0.23 -19.10 0.29
N SER A 196 0.85 -20.20 -0.15
CA SER A 196 0.39 -21.54 0.21
C SER A 196 0.69 -21.88 1.67
N GLY A 197 -0.18 -22.67 2.30
CA GLY A 197 -0.11 -23.07 3.71
C GLY A 197 -0.86 -22.12 4.63
N GLU A 198 -1.58 -22.67 5.61
CA GLU A 198 -2.30 -21.95 6.65
C GLU A 198 -1.37 -21.46 7.75
N ASP A 199 -0.33 -22.23 8.08
CA ASP A 199 0.61 -21.90 9.14
C ASP A 199 2.09 -22.25 8.84
N LYS A 200 2.93 -22.11 9.88
CA LYS A 200 4.38 -22.32 9.79
C LYS A 200 4.80 -23.79 9.65
N ALA A 201 3.92 -24.72 9.99
CA ALA A 201 4.18 -26.15 10.07
C ALA A 201 3.59 -26.93 8.89
N ASP A 202 2.70 -26.33 8.11
CA ASP A 202 2.05 -27.02 7.00
C ASP A 202 3.03 -27.51 5.93
N THR A 203 2.78 -28.73 5.47
CA THR A 203 3.56 -29.42 4.44
C THR A 203 2.69 -29.92 3.30
N ASP A 204 3.30 -30.04 2.11
CA ASP A 204 2.71 -30.80 1.00
C ASP A 204 2.65 -32.31 1.30
N ALA A 205 2.06 -33.08 0.37
CA ALA A 205 1.94 -34.53 0.50
C ALA A 205 3.29 -35.28 0.54
N ALA A 206 4.38 -34.63 0.14
CA ALA A 206 5.74 -35.17 0.20
C ALA A 206 6.48 -34.75 1.49
N GLY A 207 5.83 -33.99 2.38
CA GLY A 207 6.42 -33.52 3.63
C GLY A 207 7.28 -32.26 3.49
N ASN A 208 7.24 -31.57 2.34
CA ASN A 208 7.95 -30.30 2.18
C ASN A 208 7.10 -29.14 2.74
N LEU A 209 7.71 -28.23 3.48
CA LEU A 209 7.03 -27.02 3.97
C LEU A 209 6.37 -26.23 2.83
N LEU A 210 5.16 -25.73 3.07
CA LEU A 210 4.49 -24.78 2.18
C LEU A 210 5.08 -23.38 2.32
N ASP A 211 4.70 -22.46 1.44
CA ASP A 211 5.34 -21.15 1.31
C ASP A 211 5.28 -20.34 2.61
N HIS A 212 4.17 -20.40 3.35
CA HIS A 212 4.03 -19.73 4.64
C HIS A 212 5.14 -20.16 5.63
N GLY A 213 5.36 -21.47 5.78
CA GLY A 213 6.44 -22.02 6.62
C GLY A 213 7.84 -21.71 6.09
N LYS A 214 8.05 -21.78 4.77
CA LYS A 214 9.34 -21.45 4.13
C LYS A 214 9.71 -19.98 4.32
N ILE A 215 8.75 -19.07 4.15
CA ILE A 215 8.96 -17.64 4.35
C ILE A 215 9.33 -17.36 5.80
N HIS A 216 8.57 -17.91 6.77
CA HIS A 216 8.92 -17.75 8.18
C HIS A 216 10.30 -18.31 8.52
N ARG A 217 10.66 -19.50 8.02
CA ARG A 217 12.00 -20.07 8.25
C ARG A 217 13.11 -19.11 7.82
N ASP A 218 12.98 -18.51 6.64
CA ASP A 218 14.03 -17.66 6.09
C ASP A 218 14.02 -16.25 6.69
N PHE A 219 12.84 -15.67 6.90
CA PHE A 219 12.69 -14.38 7.57
C PHE A 219 13.18 -14.44 9.02
N ASP A 220 12.68 -15.40 9.80
CA ASP A 220 13.00 -15.54 11.23
C ASP A 220 14.53 -15.77 11.41
N ARG A 221 15.16 -16.51 10.48
CA ARG A 221 16.62 -16.69 10.46
C ARG A 221 17.39 -15.39 10.26
N ILE A 222 16.95 -14.53 9.32
CA ILE A 222 17.64 -13.25 9.05
C ILE A 222 17.35 -12.25 10.16
N GLU A 223 16.11 -12.17 10.64
CA GLU A 223 15.71 -11.35 11.78
C GLU A 223 16.58 -11.65 13.02
N ASP A 224 16.81 -12.93 13.30
CA ASP A 224 17.60 -13.37 14.44
C ASP A 224 19.10 -13.05 14.31
N GLN A 225 19.61 -12.80 13.09
CA GLN A 225 20.96 -12.26 12.95
C GLN A 225 21.04 -10.82 13.47
N TYR A 226 20.01 -10.01 13.26
CA TYR A 226 19.91 -8.66 13.85
C TYR A 226 19.66 -8.70 15.36
N ARG A 227 18.97 -9.75 15.86
CA ARG A 227 18.90 -10.05 17.29
C ARG A 227 20.29 -10.11 17.92
N ASP A 228 21.15 -10.93 17.33
CA ASP A 228 22.44 -11.27 17.92
C ASP A 228 23.50 -10.18 17.68
N SER A 229 23.41 -9.45 16.57
CA SER A 229 24.43 -8.47 16.15
C SER A 229 24.05 -7.00 16.38
N ASN A 230 22.76 -6.67 16.46
CA ASN A 230 22.30 -5.27 16.43
C ASN A 230 21.34 -4.95 17.59
N ALA A 231 21.61 -5.46 18.79
CA ALA A 231 20.79 -5.18 19.98
C ALA A 231 19.28 -5.44 19.78
N GLN A 232 18.92 -6.47 18.99
CA GLN A 232 17.52 -6.88 18.78
C GLN A 232 16.64 -5.86 18.10
N LYS A 233 17.26 -5.07 17.22
CA LYS A 233 16.59 -4.09 16.39
C LYS A 233 17.11 -4.10 14.95
N TRP A 234 16.25 -3.62 14.08
CA TRP A 234 16.52 -3.26 12.70
C TRP A 234 15.62 -2.09 12.32
N THR A 235 15.87 -1.48 11.17
CA THR A 235 15.00 -0.44 10.62
C THR A 235 13.83 -1.06 9.84
N PHE A 236 12.80 -0.27 9.59
CA PHE A 236 11.71 -0.69 8.70
C PHE A 236 12.22 -0.99 7.30
N ASP A 237 13.19 -0.24 6.77
CA ASP A 237 13.79 -0.54 5.46
C ASP A 237 14.48 -1.91 5.44
N GLU A 238 15.21 -2.25 6.50
CA GLU A 238 15.86 -3.56 6.65
C GLU A 238 14.82 -4.69 6.73
N ALA A 239 13.80 -4.51 7.58
CA ALA A 239 12.70 -5.48 7.71
C ALA A 239 11.89 -5.64 6.41
N ASN A 240 11.61 -4.53 5.71
CA ASN A 240 10.88 -4.49 4.46
C ASN A 240 11.67 -5.14 3.32
N ALA A 241 12.98 -4.89 3.26
CA ALA A 241 13.86 -5.52 2.29
C ALA A 241 13.85 -7.04 2.44
N VAL A 242 14.03 -7.53 3.67
CA VAL A 242 14.02 -8.98 3.97
C VAL A 242 12.65 -9.57 3.68
N GLY A 243 11.58 -8.99 4.22
CA GLY A 243 10.21 -9.45 4.03
C GLY A 243 9.78 -9.53 2.58
N SER A 244 10.08 -8.47 1.82
CA SER A 244 9.77 -8.40 0.39
C SER A 244 10.60 -9.39 -0.43
N ASP A 245 11.87 -9.62 -0.07
CA ASP A 245 12.75 -10.56 -0.77
C ASP A 245 12.29 -12.01 -0.60
N VAL A 246 12.06 -12.45 0.64
CA VAL A 246 11.61 -13.83 0.90
C VAL A 246 10.23 -14.09 0.31
N CYS A 247 9.29 -13.12 0.43
CA CYS A 247 7.96 -13.26 -0.15
C CYS A 247 8.02 -13.28 -1.68
N ALA A 248 8.83 -12.42 -2.30
CA ALA A 248 9.01 -12.39 -3.74
C ALA A 248 9.58 -13.71 -4.28
N PHE A 249 10.59 -14.26 -3.60
CA PHE A 249 11.22 -15.51 -3.96
C PHE A 249 10.23 -16.69 -3.99
N TYR A 250 9.40 -16.84 -2.94
CA TYR A 250 8.46 -17.96 -2.85
C TYR A 250 7.15 -17.72 -3.63
N ALA A 251 6.63 -16.49 -3.67
CA ALA A 251 5.38 -16.18 -4.38
C ALA A 251 5.59 -15.90 -5.89
N GLY A 252 6.83 -15.77 -6.35
CA GLY A 252 7.15 -15.44 -7.74
C GLY A 252 6.72 -14.01 -8.11
N CYS A 253 7.08 -13.04 -7.27
CA CYS A 253 6.76 -11.62 -7.42
C CYS A 253 8.01 -10.76 -7.61
N ASP A 254 7.85 -9.51 -8.08
CA ASP A 254 8.95 -8.55 -8.11
C ASP A 254 9.20 -7.98 -6.69
N GLN A 255 10.39 -8.25 -6.15
CA GLN A 255 10.82 -7.83 -4.81
C GLN A 255 10.71 -6.32 -4.60
N LYS A 256 11.08 -5.52 -5.59
CA LYS A 256 11.05 -4.06 -5.49
C LYS A 256 9.63 -3.53 -5.54
N CYS A 257 8.73 -4.19 -6.27
CA CYS A 257 7.31 -3.85 -6.21
C CYS A 257 6.70 -4.14 -4.84
N LEU A 258 6.98 -5.31 -4.26
CA LEU A 258 6.50 -5.65 -2.90
C LEU A 258 7.04 -4.65 -1.85
N ALA A 259 8.33 -4.31 -1.96
CA ALA A 259 8.98 -3.34 -1.07
C ALA A 259 8.35 -1.95 -1.20
N ARG A 260 8.08 -1.49 -2.43
CA ARG A 260 7.46 -0.18 -2.69
C ARG A 260 6.03 -0.10 -2.18
N GLN A 261 5.22 -1.15 -2.39
CA GLN A 261 3.86 -1.21 -1.85
C GLN A 261 3.88 -1.13 -0.31
N THR A 262 4.78 -1.88 0.31
CA THR A 262 4.99 -1.91 1.76
C THR A 262 5.42 -0.55 2.30
N GLU A 263 6.44 0.07 1.72
CA GLU A 263 6.92 1.40 2.11
C GLU A 263 5.84 2.47 1.98
N THR A 264 5.17 2.52 0.82
CA THR A 264 4.16 3.55 0.52
C THR A 264 3.02 3.51 1.52
N TYR A 265 2.51 2.31 1.82
CA TYR A 265 1.42 2.13 2.78
C TYR A 265 1.83 2.49 4.21
N HIS A 266 2.97 1.97 4.67
CA HIS A 266 3.42 2.13 6.06
C HIS A 266 3.86 3.57 6.36
N ARG A 267 4.37 4.31 5.36
CA ARG A 267 4.65 5.75 5.48
C ARG A 267 3.41 6.55 5.87
N GLY A 268 2.25 6.21 5.31
CA GLY A 268 0.96 6.81 5.68
C GLY A 268 0.50 6.51 7.12
N LYS A 269 1.16 5.57 7.80
CA LYS A 269 0.89 5.16 9.20
C LYS A 269 1.96 5.66 10.18
N GLY A 270 2.87 6.54 9.73
CA GLY A 270 3.95 7.07 10.57
C GLY A 270 5.12 6.09 10.78
N VAL A 271 5.21 5.06 9.94
CA VAL A 271 6.34 4.13 9.87
C VAL A 271 7.17 4.52 8.65
N HIS A 272 8.39 5.01 8.88
CA HIS A 272 9.30 5.48 7.85
C HIS A 272 10.49 4.52 7.73
N GLY A 273 11.31 4.67 6.70
CA GLY A 273 12.41 3.75 6.43
C GLY A 273 13.35 3.49 7.61
N LYS A 274 13.64 4.53 8.39
CA LYS A 274 14.48 4.45 9.61
C LYS A 274 13.75 4.06 10.88
N THR A 275 12.43 3.84 10.82
CA THR A 275 11.65 3.42 11.99
C THR A 275 12.27 2.19 12.59
N THR A 276 12.82 2.31 13.80
CA THR A 276 13.41 1.16 14.48
C THR A 276 12.31 0.19 14.87
N LEU A 277 12.47 -1.09 14.54
CA LEU A 277 11.54 -2.17 14.84
C LEU A 277 12.25 -3.28 15.63
N ARG A 278 11.47 -4.18 16.22
CA ARG A 278 12.00 -5.38 16.87
C ARG A 278 12.55 -6.34 15.82
N ALA A 279 13.73 -6.86 16.10
CA ALA A 279 14.33 -7.99 15.39
C ALA A 279 14.57 -9.13 16.38
N ASN A 280 13.52 -9.88 16.71
CA ASN A 280 13.57 -11.06 17.56
C ASN A 280 12.31 -11.90 17.33
N SER A 281 12.46 -12.99 16.59
CA SER A 281 11.36 -13.88 16.22
C SER A 281 10.84 -14.73 17.40
N ASN A 282 11.66 -14.92 18.44
CA ASN A 282 11.49 -15.97 19.45
C ASN A 282 11.21 -15.46 20.87
N ASP A 283 11.57 -14.22 21.22
CA ASP A 283 11.33 -13.65 22.55
C ASP A 283 10.53 -12.35 22.48
N ARG A 284 9.25 -12.45 22.82
CA ARG A 284 8.31 -11.31 22.80
C ARG A 284 8.55 -10.30 23.92
N THR A 285 9.38 -10.62 24.89
CA THR A 285 9.72 -9.74 26.04
C THR A 285 10.90 -8.82 25.76
N LYS A 286 11.58 -9.01 24.62
CA LYS A 286 12.77 -8.24 24.23
C LYS A 286 12.53 -7.45 22.95
N GLY A 287 13.40 -6.48 22.72
CA GLY A 287 13.32 -5.51 21.62
C GLY A 287 13.67 -4.09 22.07
N PRO A 288 13.72 -3.13 21.14
CA PRO A 288 14.00 -1.73 21.47
C PRO A 288 12.93 -1.17 22.42
N SER A 289 13.32 -0.27 23.31
CA SER A 289 12.40 0.37 24.28
C SER A 289 11.59 1.53 23.71
N ALA A 290 11.99 2.03 22.55
CA ALA A 290 11.35 3.10 21.81
C ALA A 290 11.73 2.96 20.33
N ILE A 291 10.90 3.52 19.45
CA ILE A 291 11.18 3.56 18.03
C ILE A 291 11.78 4.92 17.68
N ASP A 292 12.90 4.90 16.98
CA ASP A 292 13.39 6.12 16.33
C ASP A 292 12.55 6.35 15.08
N ARG A 293 11.82 7.46 15.01
CA ARG A 293 11.03 7.88 13.84
C ARG A 293 11.60 9.13 13.19
N THR A 294 12.86 9.48 13.47
CA THR A 294 13.48 10.63 12.84
C THR A 294 13.54 10.42 11.34
N ASP A 295 12.61 11.07 10.65
CA ASP A 295 12.67 11.25 9.22
C ASP A 295 13.87 12.17 8.95
N MET A 296 14.95 11.64 8.38
CA MET A 296 16.01 12.51 7.86
C MET A 296 15.52 13.37 6.67
N GLY A 297 14.22 13.34 6.33
CA GLY A 297 13.51 14.34 5.56
C GLY A 297 13.29 15.69 6.26
N ASN A 298 13.73 15.87 7.51
CA ASN A 298 13.93 17.20 8.07
C ASN A 298 15.30 17.77 7.64
N SER A 299 15.52 17.90 6.32
CA SER A 299 16.26 19.06 5.88
C SER A 299 15.42 20.25 6.34
N LYS A 300 15.81 20.83 7.47
CA LYS A 300 15.63 22.24 7.76
C LYS A 300 15.97 22.93 6.43
N VAL A 301 14.97 23.29 5.64
CA VAL A 301 15.14 24.27 4.58
C VAL A 301 15.44 25.53 5.36
N ILE A 302 16.72 25.73 5.62
CA ILE A 302 17.24 27.01 6.05
C ILE A 302 16.88 27.92 4.89
N TRP A 303 15.80 28.68 5.06
CA TRP A 303 15.53 29.85 4.26
C TRP A 303 16.74 30.77 4.43
N SER A 304 17.74 30.65 3.56
CA SER A 304 18.65 31.76 3.31
C SER A 304 17.95 32.64 2.29
N SER A 305 17.21 33.61 2.79
CA SER A 305 16.88 34.79 2.01
C SER A 305 18.20 35.44 1.58
N ARG A 306 18.55 35.32 0.31
CA ARG A 306 19.42 36.30 -0.34
C ARG A 306 18.58 36.96 -1.42
N GLY A 307 18.37 38.26 -1.23
CA GLY A 307 17.88 39.16 -2.26
C GLY A 307 18.97 39.52 -3.25
#